data_AF-A0A1H5YD14-F1
#
_entry.id   AF-A0A1H5YD14-F1
#
_cell.length_a   1.000
_cell.length_b   1.000
_cell.length_c   1.000
_cell.angle_alpha   90.00
_cell.angle_beta   90.00
_cell.angle_gamma   90.00
#
_symmetry.space_group_name_H-M   'P 1'
#
loop_
_entity.id
_entity.type
_entity.pdbx_description
1 polymer ?
#
loop_
_entity_poly.entity_id
_entity_poly.type
_entity_poly.pdbx_seq_one_letter_code
_entity_poly.pdbx_strand_id
1 'polypeptide(L)'
;MRAPRLPFSLLLPALDLALWVFLSLIPVTLYYFGFLADAQEDHRPVAVAQHEQLHVQPQEVAAQQLEVAMDWRSRTLMDINPPALGMETLVSIGPRWPEIWHPDAIALATWRALVYPLYALPAWWLAGIALDALFGRRRLHWLLFAGDIVLFLFCGLMAVAGSMISLQGDAADISRTIGCIVWSLLFAVAPVAWWRQRRRDARRDPLSGEAEPALDRLS
;
A
#
# COMPACT_ATOMS: atom_id res chain seq x y z
N MET A 1 -17.85 -27.65 15.93
CA MET A 1 -18.25 -26.40 15.23
C MET A 1 -16.97 -25.73 14.75
N ARG A 2 -16.81 -25.44 13.45
CA ARG A 2 -15.62 -24.71 12.96
C ARG A 2 -15.90 -23.22 13.12
N ALA A 3 -15.01 -22.51 13.83
CA ALA A 3 -15.12 -21.05 13.96
C ALA A 3 -15.13 -20.38 12.57
N PRO A 4 -15.94 -19.32 12.37
CA PRO A 4 -15.94 -18.58 11.11
C PRO A 4 -14.54 -18.00 10.88
N ARG A 5 -13.95 -18.30 9.72
CA ARG A 5 -12.63 -17.77 9.33
C ARG A 5 -12.83 -16.41 8.69
N LEU A 6 -12.08 -15.40 9.16
CA LEU A 6 -12.11 -14.06 8.60
C LEU A 6 -11.49 -14.06 7.19
N PRO A 7 -12.13 -13.45 6.18
CA PRO A 7 -11.61 -13.43 4.80
C PRO A 7 -10.36 -12.55 4.70
N PHE A 8 -9.41 -12.94 3.86
CA PHE A 8 -8.17 -12.18 3.67
C PHE A 8 -8.43 -10.79 3.09
N SER A 9 -9.49 -10.62 2.30
CA SER A 9 -9.92 -9.32 1.79
C SER A 9 -10.24 -8.30 2.90
N LEU A 10 -10.62 -8.76 4.09
CA LEU A 10 -10.86 -7.88 5.25
C LEU A 10 -9.65 -7.84 6.19
N LEU A 11 -8.95 -8.98 6.34
CA LEU A 11 -7.82 -9.08 7.25
C LEU A 11 -6.64 -8.19 6.81
N LEU A 12 -6.27 -8.20 5.52
CA LEU A 12 -5.10 -7.45 5.07
C LEU A 12 -5.27 -5.93 5.20
N PRO A 13 -6.37 -5.30 4.74
CA PRO A 13 -6.61 -3.88 5.00
C PRO A 13 -6.64 -3.53 6.49
N ALA A 14 -7.24 -4.41 7.33
CA ALA A 14 -7.27 -4.18 8.77
C ALA A 14 -5.87 -4.22 9.41
N LEU A 15 -5.01 -5.13 8.95
CA LEU A 15 -3.62 -5.20 9.41
C LEU A 15 -2.82 -3.97 8.97
N ASP A 16 -2.98 -3.49 7.74
CA ASP A 16 -2.34 -2.26 7.26
C ASP A 16 -2.80 -1.04 8.08
N LEU A 17 -4.10 -0.91 8.33
CA LEU A 17 -4.63 0.16 9.19
C LEU A 17 -4.09 0.07 10.63
N ALA A 18 -4.03 -1.13 11.21
CA ALA A 18 -3.48 -1.33 12.55
C ALA A 18 -1.99 -0.95 12.60
N LEU A 19 -1.22 -1.34 11.57
CA LEU A 19 0.18 -0.97 11.42
C LEU A 19 0.34 0.55 11.27
N TRP A 20 -0.51 1.20 10.49
CA TRP A 20 -0.53 2.65 10.32
C TRP A 20 -0.86 3.39 11.63
N VAL A 21 -1.87 2.94 12.37
CA VAL A 21 -2.19 3.52 13.68
C VAL A 21 -0.97 3.40 14.61
N PHE A 22 -0.32 2.23 14.63
CA PHE A 22 0.83 1.98 15.49
C PHE A 22 2.07 2.78 15.08
N LEU A 23 2.36 2.85 13.79
CA LEU A 23 3.57 3.50 13.27
C LEU A 23 3.43 5.01 13.16
N SER A 24 2.26 5.53 12.81
CA SER A 24 2.03 6.97 12.60
C SER A 24 1.21 7.59 13.73
N LEU A 25 -0.06 7.20 13.89
CA LEU A 25 -0.99 7.95 14.74
C LEU A 25 -0.57 7.95 16.21
N ILE A 26 -0.14 6.81 16.76
CA ILE A 26 0.29 6.74 18.16
C ILE A 26 1.49 7.66 18.40
N PRO A 27 2.61 7.57 17.65
CA PRO A 27 3.73 8.49 17.84
C PRO A 27 3.34 9.96 17.65
N VAL A 28 2.60 10.32 16.58
CA VAL A 28 2.16 11.70 16.36
C VAL A 28 1.37 12.22 17.56
N THR A 29 0.47 11.41 18.09
CA THR A 29 -0.36 11.76 19.26
C THR A 29 0.48 11.92 20.52
N LEU A 30 1.41 11.00 20.78
CA LEU A 30 2.31 11.07 21.93
C LEU A 30 3.23 12.30 21.85
N TYR A 31 3.78 12.60 20.67
CA TYR A 31 4.59 13.80 20.46
C TYR A 31 3.79 15.08 20.65
N TYR A 32 2.56 15.13 20.13
CA TYR A 32 1.69 16.29 20.27
C TYR A 32 1.34 16.55 21.75
N PHE A 33 0.98 15.52 22.51
CA PHE A 33 0.68 15.66 23.93
C PHE A 33 1.93 15.96 24.77
N GLY A 34 3.08 15.39 24.43
CA GLY A 34 4.36 15.73 25.06
C GLY A 34 4.70 17.21 24.86
N PHE A 35 4.58 17.70 23.64
CA PHE A 35 4.78 19.13 23.33
C PHE A 35 3.81 20.04 24.08
N LEU A 36 2.52 19.66 24.16
CA LEU A 36 1.54 20.44 24.91
C LEU A 36 1.85 20.48 26.41
N ALA A 37 2.34 19.38 26.98
CA ALA A 37 2.76 19.34 28.39
C ALA A 37 3.98 20.25 28.62
N ASP A 38 5.01 20.14 27.77
CA ASP A 38 6.23 20.95 27.87
C ASP A 38 5.94 22.46 27.68
N ALA A 39 5.02 22.80 26.78
CA ALA A 39 4.61 24.18 26.53
C ALA A 39 3.83 24.80 27.71
N GLN A 40 3.22 24.00 28.57
CA GLN A 40 2.50 24.46 29.77
C GLN A 40 3.43 24.71 30.97
N GLU A 41 4.62 24.09 31.00
CA GLU A 41 5.58 24.19 32.12
C GLU A 41 6.57 25.37 32.02
N ASP A 42 6.40 26.27 31.06
CA ASP A 42 7.00 27.62 31.04
C ASP A 42 8.52 27.72 30.78
N HIS A 43 9.14 26.86 29.97
CA HIS A 43 10.49 27.09 29.43
C HIS A 43 10.50 26.99 27.89
N ARG A 44 10.91 28.10 27.24
CA ARG A 44 10.98 28.29 25.78
C ARG A 44 11.47 27.03 25.05
N PRO A 45 10.80 26.58 23.97
CA PRO A 45 11.30 25.46 23.19
C PRO A 45 12.60 25.87 22.51
N VAL A 46 13.75 25.44 23.06
CA VAL A 46 15.04 25.60 22.41
C VAL A 46 15.14 24.56 21.31
N ALA A 47 14.88 24.96 20.08
CA ALA A 47 15.31 24.18 18.93
C ALA A 47 16.85 24.18 18.92
N VAL A 48 17.46 23.04 19.26
CA VAL A 48 18.91 22.85 19.08
C VAL A 48 19.15 22.58 17.60
N ALA A 49 19.08 23.62 16.78
CA ALA A 49 19.76 23.63 15.49
C ALA A 49 21.24 23.81 15.79
N GLN A 50 22.07 22.88 15.31
CA GLN A 50 23.51 22.90 15.51
C GLN A 50 24.08 24.28 15.10
N HIS A 51 24.46 25.09 16.09
CA HIS A 51 25.27 26.34 16.03
C HIS A 51 24.62 27.73 16.10
N GLU A 52 23.30 27.93 16.06
CA GLU A 52 22.72 29.27 16.32
C GLU A 52 21.41 29.22 17.13
N GLN A 53 21.33 30.05 18.18
CA GLN A 53 20.11 30.24 18.98
C GLN A 53 19.11 31.11 18.21
N LEU A 54 18.44 30.52 17.21
CA LEU A 54 17.30 31.16 16.57
C LEU A 54 16.09 31.15 17.51
N HIS A 55 15.46 32.30 17.71
CA HIS A 55 14.12 32.37 18.30
C HIS A 55 13.12 31.80 17.31
N VAL A 56 12.95 30.49 17.32
CA VAL A 56 11.98 29.77 16.51
C VAL A 56 10.61 29.87 17.20
N GLN A 57 9.56 30.16 16.43
CA GLN A 57 8.21 30.22 17.00
C GLN A 57 7.83 28.82 17.53
N PRO A 58 7.14 28.68 18.68
CA PRO A 58 6.77 27.37 19.23
C PRO A 58 6.04 26.45 18.23
N GLN A 59 5.26 27.02 17.32
CA GLN A 59 4.57 26.29 16.25
C GLN A 59 5.54 25.69 15.22
N GLU A 60 6.61 26.40 14.89
CA GLU A 60 7.64 25.95 13.96
C GLU A 60 8.49 24.83 14.60
N VAL A 61 8.78 24.92 15.91
CA VAL A 61 9.50 23.85 16.63
C VAL A 61 8.69 22.56 16.67
N ALA A 62 7.39 22.64 16.96
CA ALA A 62 6.51 21.47 16.97
C ALA A 62 6.44 20.80 15.59
N ALA A 63 6.31 21.61 14.52
CA ALA A 63 6.28 21.11 13.15
C ALA A 63 7.61 20.43 12.76
N GLN A 64 8.74 21.03 13.12
CA GLN A 64 10.07 20.50 12.82
C GLN A 64 10.37 19.20 13.58
N GLN A 65 9.98 19.09 14.85
CA GLN A 65 10.12 17.85 15.61
C GLN A 65 9.22 16.74 15.09
N LEU A 66 7.99 17.09 14.70
CA LEU A 66 7.07 16.15 14.06
C LEU A 66 7.65 15.63 12.74
N GLU A 67 8.26 16.50 11.93
CA GLU A 67 8.91 16.13 10.68
C GLU A 67 10.07 15.15 10.91
N VAL A 68 10.97 15.41 11.85
CA VAL A 68 12.07 14.49 12.20
C VAL A 68 11.54 13.15 12.70
N ALA A 69 10.50 13.16 13.53
CA ALA A 69 9.87 11.95 14.02
C ALA A 69 9.19 11.15 12.90
N MET A 70 8.63 11.83 11.89
CA MET A 70 7.90 11.21 10.80
C MET A 70 8.79 10.82 9.61
N ASP A 71 9.99 11.40 9.42
CA ASP A 71 10.82 11.11 8.25
C ASP A 71 11.16 9.62 8.13
N TRP A 72 11.71 8.99 9.17
CA TRP A 72 12.06 7.56 9.11
C TRP A 72 10.84 6.64 9.00
N ARG A 73 9.72 7.05 9.62
CA ARG A 73 8.44 6.32 9.56
C ARG A 73 7.82 6.42 8.17
N SER A 74 7.90 7.58 7.55
CA SER A 74 7.40 7.85 6.21
C SER A 74 8.05 6.91 5.21
N ARG A 75 9.38 6.73 5.29
CA ARG A 75 10.11 5.80 4.41
C ARG A 75 9.61 4.37 4.57
N THR A 76 9.46 3.92 5.81
CA THR A 76 8.96 2.58 6.12
C THR A 76 7.54 2.37 5.56
N LEU A 77 6.65 3.34 5.75
CA LEU A 77 5.27 3.26 5.26
C LEU A 77 5.21 3.33 3.73
N MET A 78 6.08 4.12 3.10
CA MET A 78 6.22 4.16 1.64
C MET A 78 6.69 2.81 1.08
N ASP A 79 7.67 2.18 1.74
CA ASP A 79 8.25 0.91 1.29
C ASP A 79 7.29 -0.27 1.48
N ILE A 80 6.42 -0.22 2.49
CA ILE A 80 5.37 -1.22 2.71
C ILE A 80 4.18 -1.00 1.78
N ASN A 81 3.91 0.25 1.38
CA ASN A 81 2.77 0.62 0.53
C ASN A 81 3.13 1.18 -0.87
N PRO A 82 4.01 0.55 -1.68
CA PRO A 82 4.31 0.97 -3.05
C PRO A 82 3.09 1.25 -3.95
N PRO A 83 1.97 0.48 -3.88
CA PRO A 83 0.79 0.79 -4.69
C PRO A 83 0.23 2.21 -4.46
N ALA A 84 0.47 2.80 -3.29
CA ALA A 84 0.05 4.16 -2.99
C ALA A 84 0.69 5.21 -3.91
N LEU A 85 1.89 4.94 -4.47
CA LEU A 85 2.52 5.84 -5.44
C LEU A 85 1.66 6.05 -6.69
N GLY A 86 0.98 4.99 -7.15
CA GLY A 86 0.05 5.09 -8.27
C GLY A 86 -1.12 6.02 -7.95
N MET A 87 -1.70 5.89 -6.75
CA MET A 87 -2.79 6.75 -6.30
C MET A 87 -2.34 8.19 -6.05
N GLU A 88 -1.17 8.40 -5.45
CA GLU A 88 -0.58 9.73 -5.27
C GLU A 88 -0.37 10.43 -6.63
N THR A 89 0.13 9.68 -7.62
CA THR A 89 0.28 10.16 -9.00
C THR A 89 -1.07 10.59 -9.54
N LEU A 90 -2.09 9.73 -9.46
CA LEU A 90 -3.45 10.01 -9.97
C LEU A 90 -4.10 11.24 -9.30
N VAL A 91 -3.95 11.38 -7.98
CA VAL A 91 -4.49 12.52 -7.22
C VAL A 91 -3.75 13.82 -7.57
N SER A 92 -2.48 13.73 -7.93
CA SER A 92 -1.66 14.89 -8.31
C SER A 92 -1.86 15.34 -9.76
N ILE A 93 -2.49 14.51 -10.62
CA ILE A 93 -2.83 14.89 -12.00
C ILE A 93 -3.82 16.06 -11.96
N GLY A 94 -3.39 17.20 -12.48
CA GLY A 94 -4.19 18.42 -12.56
C GLY A 94 -3.71 19.50 -11.59
N PRO A 95 -3.89 19.34 -10.26
CA PRO A 95 -3.64 20.41 -9.29
C PRO A 95 -2.21 20.94 -9.28
N ARG A 96 -1.21 20.05 -9.44
CA ARG A 96 0.21 20.40 -9.30
C ARG A 96 1.16 19.65 -10.23
N TRP A 97 0.67 18.81 -11.15
CA TRP A 97 1.54 18.04 -12.05
C TRP A 97 2.57 18.93 -12.78
N PRO A 98 3.87 18.57 -12.78
CA PRO A 98 4.47 17.30 -12.38
C PRO A 98 4.80 17.16 -10.89
N GLU A 99 4.53 18.17 -10.07
CA GLU A 99 4.75 18.12 -8.63
C GLU A 99 3.66 17.33 -7.91
N ILE A 100 4.05 16.78 -6.75
CA ILE A 100 3.17 15.95 -5.94
C ILE A 100 2.32 16.84 -5.06
N TRP A 101 1.01 16.62 -5.08
CA TRP A 101 0.11 17.40 -4.26
C TRP A 101 0.20 17.01 -2.78
N HIS A 102 0.42 18.00 -1.92
CA HIS A 102 0.27 17.90 -0.47
C HIS A 102 -0.15 19.28 0.11
N PRO A 103 -0.72 19.34 1.31
CA PRO A 103 -0.99 20.61 1.99
C PRO A 103 0.31 21.36 2.30
N ASP A 104 0.36 22.67 2.03
CA ASP A 104 1.57 23.49 2.20
C ASP A 104 2.03 23.59 3.66
N ALA A 105 1.11 23.42 4.62
CA ALA A 105 1.41 23.44 6.05
C ALA A 105 2.06 22.14 6.57
N ILE A 106 2.17 21.10 5.73
CA ILE A 106 2.65 19.77 6.14
C ILE A 106 3.78 19.36 5.20
N ALA A 107 4.93 18.99 5.76
CA ALA A 107 6.05 18.43 5.01
C ALA A 107 5.60 17.19 4.21
N LEU A 108 6.13 17.02 3.00
CA LEU A 108 5.74 15.92 2.11
C LEU A 108 5.93 14.53 2.76
N ALA A 109 7.02 14.33 3.49
CA ALA A 109 7.28 13.06 4.20
C ALA A 109 6.17 12.76 5.22
N THR A 110 5.79 13.76 6.02
CA THR A 110 4.69 13.67 7.00
C THR A 110 3.36 13.40 6.29
N TRP A 111 3.07 14.11 5.20
CA TRP A 111 1.85 13.88 4.40
C TRP A 111 1.77 12.44 3.92
N ARG A 112 2.84 11.92 3.32
CA ARG A 112 2.92 10.53 2.83
C ARG A 112 2.76 9.50 3.94
N ALA A 113 3.37 9.72 5.12
CA ALA A 113 3.20 8.85 6.28
C ALA A 113 1.75 8.77 6.77
N LEU A 114 0.94 9.79 6.48
CA LEU A 114 -0.49 9.82 6.83
C LEU A 114 -1.37 9.18 5.76
N VAL A 115 -1.10 9.45 4.47
CA VAL A 115 -2.03 9.06 3.40
C VAL A 115 -1.69 7.76 2.67
N TYR A 116 -0.43 7.33 2.66
CA TYR A 116 -0.02 6.15 1.88
C TYR A 116 -0.73 4.86 2.30
N PRO A 117 -0.88 4.54 3.60
CA PRO A 117 -1.64 3.36 4.00
C PRO A 117 -3.08 3.41 3.50
N LEU A 118 -3.72 4.59 3.56
CA LEU A 118 -5.07 4.79 3.05
C LEU A 118 -5.15 4.61 1.53
N TYR A 119 -4.19 5.15 0.80
CA TYR A 119 -4.10 5.02 -0.66
C TYR A 119 -3.82 3.57 -1.11
N ALA A 120 -3.16 2.77 -0.27
CA ALA A 120 -2.88 1.36 -0.56
C ALA A 120 -4.01 0.41 -0.14
N LEU A 121 -5.06 0.85 0.59
CA LEU A 121 -6.15 -0.03 1.00
C LEU A 121 -6.82 -0.81 -0.14
N PRO A 122 -7.11 -0.20 -1.32
CA PRO A 122 -7.67 -0.95 -2.44
C PRO A 122 -6.75 -2.08 -2.92
N ALA A 123 -5.44 -1.85 -2.91
CA ALA A 123 -4.43 -2.84 -3.28
C ALA A 123 -4.37 -3.99 -2.27
N TRP A 124 -4.39 -3.69 -0.96
CA TRP A 124 -4.45 -4.71 0.10
C TRP A 124 -5.73 -5.55 0.01
N TRP A 125 -6.86 -4.91 -0.28
CA TRP A 125 -8.14 -5.58 -0.46
C TRP A 125 -8.13 -6.51 -1.68
N LEU A 126 -7.60 -6.06 -2.82
CA LEU A 126 -7.44 -6.87 -4.03
C LEU A 126 -6.53 -8.08 -3.81
N ALA A 127 -5.36 -7.88 -3.19
CA ALA A 127 -4.46 -8.97 -2.82
C ALA A 127 -5.15 -9.98 -1.88
N GLY A 128 -5.96 -9.50 -0.94
CA GLY A 128 -6.76 -10.35 -0.06
C GLY A 128 -7.81 -11.17 -0.82
N ILE A 129 -8.49 -10.57 -1.81
CA ILE A 129 -9.41 -11.30 -2.70
C ILE A 129 -8.67 -12.38 -3.48
N ALA A 130 -7.50 -12.08 -4.02
CA ALA A 130 -6.68 -13.05 -4.76
C ALA A 130 -6.32 -14.26 -3.89
N LEU A 131 -5.93 -14.02 -2.63
CA LEU A 131 -5.67 -15.08 -1.65
C LEU A 131 -6.93 -15.89 -1.32
N ASP A 132 -8.06 -15.23 -1.04
CA ASP A 132 -9.33 -15.93 -0.80
C ASP A 132 -9.73 -16.80 -2.01
N ALA A 133 -9.47 -16.33 -3.23
CA ALA A 133 -9.69 -17.08 -4.46
C ALA A 133 -8.75 -18.29 -4.60
N LEU A 134 -7.48 -18.14 -4.23
CA LEU A 134 -6.48 -19.22 -4.24
C LEU A 134 -6.87 -20.36 -3.30
N PHE A 135 -7.40 -20.01 -2.12
CA PHE A 135 -7.90 -20.98 -1.13
C PHE A 135 -9.30 -21.51 -1.44
N GLY A 136 -9.89 -21.12 -2.58
CA GLY A 136 -11.22 -21.58 -3.01
C GLY A 136 -12.36 -21.04 -2.15
N ARG A 137 -12.15 -19.96 -1.39
CA ARG A 137 -13.18 -19.28 -0.59
C ARG A 137 -14.03 -18.35 -1.42
N ARG A 138 -13.52 -17.87 -2.56
CA ARG A 138 -14.20 -16.94 -3.47
C ARG A 138 -13.86 -17.25 -4.93
N ARG A 139 -14.77 -16.96 -5.87
CA ARG A 139 -14.46 -16.98 -7.31
C ARG A 139 -13.90 -15.63 -7.74
N LEU A 140 -12.90 -15.65 -8.63
CA LEU A 140 -12.30 -14.42 -9.13
C LEU A 140 -13.07 -13.95 -10.39
N HIS A 141 -13.57 -12.72 -10.35
CA HIS A 141 -14.20 -12.09 -11.51
C HIS A 141 -13.14 -11.49 -12.44
N TRP A 142 -13.43 -11.43 -13.75
CA TRP A 142 -12.50 -10.93 -14.77
C TRP A 142 -12.02 -9.49 -14.48
N LEU A 143 -12.89 -8.60 -14.00
CA LEU A 143 -12.51 -7.22 -13.66
C LEU A 143 -11.49 -7.16 -12.52
N LEU A 144 -11.66 -8.01 -11.50
CA LEU A 144 -10.74 -8.08 -10.35
C LEU A 144 -9.39 -8.65 -10.79
N PHE A 145 -9.41 -9.63 -11.69
CA PHE A 145 -8.20 -10.18 -12.30
C PHE A 145 -7.45 -9.14 -13.14
N ALA A 146 -8.15 -8.34 -13.94
CA ALA A 146 -7.54 -7.28 -14.74
C ALA A 146 -6.89 -6.22 -13.86
N GLY A 147 -7.58 -5.76 -12.80
CA GLY A 147 -7.01 -4.80 -11.85
C GLY A 147 -5.76 -5.32 -11.15
N ASP A 148 -5.77 -6.60 -10.77
CA ASP A 148 -4.63 -7.29 -10.16
C ASP A 148 -3.43 -7.40 -11.12
N ILE A 149 -3.65 -7.73 -12.40
CA ILE A 149 -2.59 -7.69 -13.43
C ILE A 149 -1.99 -6.29 -13.57
N VAL A 150 -2.82 -5.24 -13.60
CA VAL A 150 -2.32 -3.86 -13.73
C VAL A 150 -1.41 -3.52 -12.56
N LEU A 151 -1.80 -3.87 -11.33
CA LEU A 151 -0.98 -3.64 -10.14
C LEU A 151 0.28 -4.51 -10.11
N PHE A 152 0.20 -5.76 -10.58
CA PHE A 152 1.36 -6.64 -10.76
C PHE A 152 2.41 -5.99 -11.68
N LEU A 153 1.98 -5.52 -12.85
CA LEU A 153 2.86 -4.90 -13.84
C LEU A 153 3.41 -3.57 -13.33
N PHE A 154 2.59 -2.75 -12.68
CA PHE A 154 3.02 -1.50 -12.08
C PHE A 154 4.13 -1.72 -11.04
N CYS A 155 3.89 -2.60 -10.05
CA CYS A 155 4.88 -2.90 -9.02
C CYS A 155 6.12 -3.57 -9.62
N GLY A 156 5.95 -4.42 -10.64
CA GLY A 156 7.05 -5.13 -11.29
C GLY A 156 7.95 -4.19 -12.06
N LEU A 157 7.36 -3.23 -12.79
CA LEU A 157 8.10 -2.18 -13.49
C LEU A 157 8.87 -1.30 -12.49
N MET A 158 8.23 -0.92 -11.39
CA MET A 158 8.88 -0.14 -10.33
C MET A 158 10.04 -0.90 -9.67
N ALA A 159 9.89 -2.22 -9.45
CA ALA A 159 10.97 -3.06 -8.94
C ALA A 159 12.16 -3.13 -9.92
N VAL A 160 11.89 -3.31 -11.23
CA VAL A 160 12.94 -3.34 -12.25
C VAL A 160 13.63 -1.98 -12.34
N ALA A 161 12.88 -0.89 -12.42
CA ALA A 161 13.45 0.47 -12.45
C ALA A 161 14.30 0.76 -11.20
N GLY A 162 13.77 0.45 -10.01
CA GLY A 162 14.47 0.58 -8.74
C GLY A 162 15.76 -0.25 -8.70
N SER A 163 15.73 -1.49 -9.20
CA SER A 163 16.92 -2.34 -9.25
C SER A 163 18.04 -1.75 -10.13
N MET A 164 17.70 -1.12 -11.26
CA MET A 164 18.66 -0.47 -12.15
C MET A 164 19.30 0.77 -11.51
N ILE A 165 18.54 1.52 -10.71
CA ILE A 165 19.00 2.72 -10.00
C ILE A 165 19.84 2.31 -8.78
N SER A 166 19.40 1.32 -8.01
CA SER A 166 20.04 0.86 -6.77
C SER A 166 21.45 0.28 -6.96
N LEU A 167 21.84 -0.07 -8.20
CA LEU A 167 23.24 -0.39 -8.55
C LEU A 167 24.20 0.77 -8.24
N GLN A 168 23.68 1.98 -8.01
CA GLN A 168 24.43 3.18 -7.61
C GLN A 168 24.63 3.32 -6.08
N GLY A 169 24.06 2.43 -5.26
CA GLY A 169 24.46 2.23 -3.86
C GLY A 169 23.62 2.91 -2.77
N ASP A 170 22.41 3.41 -3.06
CA ASP A 170 21.56 4.01 -2.03
C ASP A 170 20.68 2.96 -1.31
N ALA A 171 20.79 2.88 0.02
CA ALA A 171 20.07 1.90 0.84
C ALA A 171 18.55 2.13 0.84
N ALA A 172 18.11 3.39 0.67
CA ALA A 172 16.69 3.73 0.60
C ALA A 172 16.02 3.20 -0.68
N ASP A 173 16.79 3.07 -1.77
CA ASP A 173 16.27 2.53 -3.04
C ASP A 173 16.11 1.01 -2.97
N ILE A 174 16.94 0.34 -2.17
CA ILE A 174 16.87 -1.10 -1.97
C ILE A 174 15.60 -1.50 -1.21
N SER A 175 15.28 -0.81 -0.10
CA SER A 175 14.09 -1.13 0.70
C SER A 175 12.80 -0.98 -0.11
N ARG A 176 12.69 0.12 -0.87
CA ARG A 176 11.56 0.36 -1.78
C ARG A 176 11.47 -0.71 -2.86
N THR A 177 12.60 -1.10 -3.46
CA THR A 177 12.65 -2.14 -4.49
C THR A 177 12.15 -3.48 -3.94
N ILE A 178 12.57 -3.86 -2.72
CA ILE A 178 12.07 -5.05 -2.04
C ILE A 178 10.55 -4.97 -1.83
N GLY A 179 10.04 -3.83 -1.37
CA GLY A 179 8.61 -3.59 -1.24
C GLY A 179 7.85 -3.85 -2.55
N CYS A 180 8.32 -3.28 -3.65
CA CYS A 180 7.73 -3.49 -4.98
C CYS A 180 7.76 -4.98 -5.39
N ILE A 181 8.86 -5.69 -5.15
CA ILE A 181 8.98 -7.13 -5.44
C ILE A 181 7.94 -7.92 -4.65
N VAL A 182 7.80 -7.66 -3.34
CA VAL A 182 6.82 -8.35 -2.49
C VAL A 182 5.40 -8.13 -3.01
N TRP A 183 5.07 -6.91 -3.41
CA TRP A 183 3.75 -6.60 -3.99
C TRP A 183 3.52 -7.29 -5.33
N SER A 184 4.52 -7.32 -6.21
CA SER A 184 4.43 -8.10 -7.45
C SER A 184 4.18 -9.58 -7.16
N LEU A 185 4.85 -10.16 -6.16
CA LEU A 185 4.59 -11.56 -5.79
C LEU A 185 3.17 -11.75 -5.22
N LEU A 186 2.66 -10.80 -4.46
CA LEU A 186 1.28 -10.83 -3.95
C LEU A 186 0.25 -10.79 -5.08
N PHE A 187 0.43 -9.91 -6.07
CA PHE A 187 -0.48 -9.85 -7.23
C PHE A 187 -0.31 -11.04 -8.18
N ALA A 188 0.87 -11.68 -8.24
CA ALA A 188 1.01 -12.93 -8.98
C ALA A 188 0.07 -14.07 -8.49
N VAL A 189 -0.49 -13.95 -7.28
CA VAL A 189 -1.47 -14.90 -6.73
C VAL A 189 -2.75 -14.96 -7.56
N ALA A 190 -3.28 -13.84 -8.07
CA ALA A 190 -4.58 -13.87 -8.74
C ALA A 190 -4.55 -14.64 -10.08
N PRO A 191 -3.53 -14.49 -10.95
CA PRO A 191 -3.33 -15.37 -12.11
C PRO A 191 -3.24 -16.85 -11.74
N VAL A 192 -2.52 -17.18 -10.68
CA VAL A 192 -2.42 -18.58 -10.21
C VAL A 192 -3.78 -19.09 -9.73
N ALA A 193 -4.52 -18.29 -8.96
CA ALA A 193 -5.85 -18.63 -8.48
C ALA A 193 -6.84 -18.82 -9.64
N TRP A 194 -6.85 -17.89 -10.60
CA TRP A 194 -7.70 -17.94 -11.78
C TRP A 194 -7.42 -19.18 -12.64
N TRP A 195 -6.15 -19.47 -12.90
CA TRP A 195 -5.74 -20.67 -13.63
C TRP A 195 -6.20 -21.95 -12.95
N ARG A 196 -6.07 -22.03 -11.61
CA ARG A 196 -6.56 -23.17 -10.83
C ARG A 196 -8.08 -23.30 -10.88
N GLN A 197 -8.82 -22.20 -10.83
CA GLN A 197 -10.28 -22.20 -10.95
C GLN A 197 -10.72 -22.70 -12.33
N ARG A 198 -10.12 -22.16 -13.40
CA ARG A 198 -10.40 -22.58 -14.78
C ARG A 198 -10.16 -24.08 -15.01
N ARG A 199 -9.06 -24.62 -14.48
CA ARG A 199 -8.77 -26.07 -14.54
C ARG A 199 -9.77 -26.93 -13.77
N ARG A 200 -10.30 -26.43 -12.64
CA ARG A 200 -11.31 -27.15 -11.87
C ARG A 200 -12.66 -27.15 -12.58
N ASP A 201 -13.05 -26.02 -13.17
CA ASP A 201 -14.30 -25.92 -13.92
C ASP A 201 -14.22 -26.81 -15.19
N ALA A 202 -13.11 -26.81 -15.93
CA ALA A 202 -12.91 -27.71 -17.07
C ALA A 202 -12.93 -29.21 -16.72
N ARG A 203 -12.57 -29.60 -15.48
CA ARG A 203 -12.68 -30.99 -15.01
C ARG A 203 -14.09 -31.37 -14.56
N ARG A 204 -14.94 -30.39 -14.25
CA ARG A 204 -16.32 -30.61 -13.80
C ARG A 204 -17.30 -30.74 -14.96
N ASP A 205 -16.98 -30.19 -16.13
CA ASP A 205 -17.74 -30.36 -17.37
C ASP A 205 -17.05 -31.27 -18.41
N PRO A 206 -16.89 -32.58 -18.17
CA PRO A 206 -16.45 -33.51 -19.21
C PRO A 206 -17.56 -33.85 -20.22
N LEU A 207 -18.83 -33.51 -19.95
CA LEU A 207 -20.01 -33.97 -20.71
C LEU A 207 -20.64 -32.93 -21.65
N SER A 208 -20.15 -31.69 -21.69
CA SER A 208 -20.65 -30.69 -22.65
C SER A 208 -20.05 -30.84 -24.06
N GLY A 209 -19.19 -31.84 -24.28
CA GLY A 209 -18.59 -32.18 -25.58
C GLY A 209 -19.07 -33.50 -26.20
N GLU A 210 -19.91 -34.28 -25.52
CA GLU A 210 -20.40 -35.60 -26.01
C GLU A 210 -21.94 -35.75 -25.94
N ALA A 211 -22.67 -34.64 -26.10
CA ALA A 211 -24.09 -34.71 -26.42
C ALA A 211 -24.29 -34.47 -27.93
N GLU A 212 -23.85 -35.43 -28.74
CA GLU A 212 -24.45 -35.66 -30.06
C GLU A 212 -25.74 -36.47 -29.85
N PRO A 213 -26.79 -36.25 -30.65
CA PRO A 213 -26.96 -37.26 -31.70
C PRO A 213 -27.38 -36.67 -33.04
N ALA A 214 -26.63 -37.04 -34.07
CA ALA A 214 -27.11 -37.61 -35.33
C ALA A 214 -28.64 -37.87 -35.45
N LEU A 215 -29.45 -36.82 -35.55
CA LEU A 215 -30.90 -36.90 -35.83
C LEU A 215 -31.35 -35.82 -36.80
N ASP A 216 -30.64 -35.68 -37.94
CA ASP A 216 -31.22 -35.02 -39.12
C ASP A 216 -30.72 -35.62 -40.46
N ARG A 217 -30.20 -36.86 -40.41
CA ARG A 217 -30.10 -37.72 -41.59
C ARG A 217 -31.15 -38.81 -41.43
N LEU A 218 -32.39 -38.51 -41.79
CA LEU A 218 -33.43 -39.43 -42.30
C LEU A 218 -34.84 -38.83 -42.05
N SER A 219 -35.25 -37.88 -42.89
CA SER A 219 -36.62 -37.76 -43.42
C SER A 219 -36.67 -36.73 -44.54
#